data_AF-A0A966Y5F3-F1
#
_entry.id   AF-A0A966Y5F3-F1
#
_cell.length_a   1.000
_cell.length_b   1.000
_cell.length_c   1.000
_cell.angle_alpha   90.00
_cell.angle_beta   90.00
_cell.angle_gamma   90.00
#
_symmetry.space_group_name_H-M   'P 1'
#
loop_
_entity.id
_entity.type
_entity.pdbx_description
1 polymer ?
#
loop_
_entity_poly.entity_id
_entity_poly.type
_entity_poly.pdbx_seq_one_letter_code
_entity_poly.pdbx_strand_id
1 'polypeptide(L)' 'MTEPTLPAFDPAGGGNAHRFLNLSDRDATFLVVGDRTPGDAVAYPDMDLSYGTGPDGGTIFTRKDGTPY' A
#
# COMPACT_ATOMS: atom_id res chain seq x y z
N MET A 1 -24.12 18.27 -6.36
CA MET A 1 -23.08 18.40 -7.38
C MET A 1 -21.84 17.74 -6.80
N THR A 2 -21.60 16.47 -7.12
CA THR A 2 -20.41 15.74 -6.64
C THR A 2 -19.27 16.10 -7.58
N GLU A 3 -18.30 16.86 -7.08
CA GLU A 3 -17.00 17.06 -7.70
C GLU A 3 -16.40 15.67 -8.05
N PRO A 4 -15.84 15.47 -9.26
CA PRO A 4 -15.12 14.24 -9.55
C PRO A 4 -13.88 14.16 -8.66
N THR A 5 -13.70 13.04 -7.97
CA THR A 5 -12.48 12.74 -7.24
C THR A 5 -11.31 12.84 -8.22
N LEU A 6 -10.39 13.79 -8.00
CA LEU A 6 -9.15 13.88 -8.76
C LEU A 6 -8.42 12.52 -8.68
N PRO A 7 -7.87 12.01 -9.80
CA PRO A 7 -7.07 10.80 -9.76
C PRO A 7 -5.83 11.04 -8.88
N ALA A 8 -5.60 10.13 -7.92
CA ALA A 8 -4.33 10.03 -7.21
C ALA A 8 -3.34 9.23 -8.06
N PHE A 9 -2.08 9.64 -8.07
CA PHE A 9 -1.00 8.94 -8.76
C PHE A 9 0.12 8.63 -7.76
N ASP A 10 0.43 7.35 -7.64
CA ASP A 10 1.36 6.82 -6.65
C ASP A 10 2.48 6.05 -7.36
N PRO A 11 3.56 6.73 -7.76
CA PRO A 11 4.67 6.08 -8.45
C PRO A 11 5.40 5.12 -7.52
N ALA A 12 5.79 3.96 -8.06
CA ALA A 12 6.62 2.99 -7.35
C ALA A 12 7.91 3.66 -6.81
N GLY A 13 8.24 3.40 -5.54
CA GLY A 13 9.41 4.00 -4.88
C GLY A 13 9.28 5.50 -4.57
N GLY A 14 8.11 6.12 -4.74
CA GLY A 14 7.91 7.54 -4.47
C GLY A 14 8.09 7.96 -3.00
N GLY A 15 8.19 7.00 -2.07
CA GLY A 15 8.43 7.25 -0.64
C GLY A 15 7.27 7.91 0.11
N ASN A 16 6.18 8.24 -0.58
CA ASN A 16 4.98 8.80 0.00
C ASN A 16 3.90 7.72 0.10
N ALA A 17 3.74 7.14 1.29
CA ALA A 17 2.65 6.20 1.54
C ALA A 17 1.32 6.95 1.56
N HIS A 18 0.28 6.35 0.99
CA HIS A 18 -1.07 6.92 0.94
C HIS A 18 -2.09 5.96 1.54
N ARG A 19 -3.22 6.49 1.96
CA ARG A 19 -4.40 5.74 2.39
C ARG A 19 -5.66 6.49 2.02
N PHE A 20 -6.74 5.76 1.74
CA PHE A 20 -8.07 6.34 1.64
C PHE A 20 -8.78 6.26 2.99
N LEU A 21 -9.44 7.35 3.39
CA LEU A 21 -10.26 7.41 4.59
C LEU A 21 -11.66 7.87 4.20
N ASN A 22 -12.66 7.03 4.47
CA ASN A 22 -14.06 7.43 4.36
C ASN A 22 -14.51 8.05 5.69
N LEU A 23 -14.65 9.36 5.72
CA LEU A 23 -15.10 10.13 6.89
C LEU A 23 -16.62 10.38 6.90
N SER A 24 -17.36 9.76 5.98
CA SER A 24 -18.82 9.93 5.86
C SER A 24 -19.60 8.77 6.49
N ASP A 25 -20.91 8.95 6.59
CA ASP A 25 -21.87 7.92 7.02
C ASP A 25 -22.43 7.07 5.88
N ARG A 26 -21.82 7.16 4.68
CA ARG A 26 -22.23 6.45 3.47
C ARG A 26 -21.07 5.65 2.88
N ASP A 27 -21.40 4.67 2.04
CA ASP A 27 -20.40 3.89 1.33
C ASP A 27 -19.61 4.76 0.34
N ALA A 28 -18.31 4.47 0.25
CA ALA A 28 -17.39 5.07 -0.72
C ALA A 28 -16.78 3.96 -1.59
N THR A 29 -16.71 4.21 -2.90
CA THR A 29 -16.18 3.26 -3.89
C THR A 29 -14.98 3.87 -4.60
N PHE A 30 -13.90 3.11 -4.71
CA PHE A 30 -12.66 3.51 -5.39
C PHE A 30 -12.28 2.45 -6.43
N LEU A 31 -11.80 2.89 -7.60
CA LEU A 31 -11.10 2.02 -8.54
C LEU A 31 -9.60 2.22 -8.32
N VAL A 32 -8.91 1.14 -7.96
CA VAL A 32 -7.44 1.14 -7.77
C VAL A 32 -6.84 0.23 -8.84
N VAL A 33 -5.86 0.76 -9.59
CA VAL A 33 -5.13 0.02 -10.62
C VAL A 33 -3.65 0.05 -10.25
N GLY A 34 -3.05 -1.13 -10.14
CA GLY A 34 -1.62 -1.32 -9.86
C GLY A 34 -1.05 -2.39 -10.79
N ASP A 35 0.27 -2.39 -10.96
CA ASP A 35 0.97 -3.40 -11.72
C ASP A 35 1.02 -4.75 -10.96
N ARG A 36 1.57 -5.79 -11.60
CA ARG A 36 1.70 -7.15 -11.04
C ARG A 36 3.12 -7.66 -11.16
N THR A 37 4.08 -6.76 -10.98
CA THR A 37 5.50 -7.08 -11.07
C THR A 37 5.90 -7.99 -9.89
N PRO A 38 6.59 -9.11 -10.13
CA PRO A 38 7.11 -9.95 -9.04
C PRO A 38 8.13 -9.21 -8.17
N GLY A 39 8.23 -9.59 -6.90
CA GLY A 39 9.16 -8.96 -5.96
C GLY A 39 8.66 -7.63 -5.39
N ASP A 40 7.34 -7.43 -5.35
CA ASP A 40 6.72 -6.28 -4.71
C ASP A 40 7.14 -6.20 -3.22
N ALA A 41 7.34 -4.97 -2.75
CA ALA A 41 7.81 -4.67 -1.41
C ALA A 41 7.13 -3.40 -0.89
N VAL A 42 6.65 -3.47 0.36
CA VAL A 42 5.90 -2.37 0.99
C VAL A 42 6.50 -2.08 2.35
N ALA A 43 6.78 -0.80 2.62
CA ALA A 43 7.15 -0.31 3.93
C ALA A 43 5.96 0.47 4.53
N TYR A 44 5.52 0.09 5.73
CA TYR A 44 4.48 0.81 6.44
C TYR A 44 5.14 1.88 7.32
N PRO A 45 4.98 3.19 7.04
CA PRO A 45 5.68 4.21 7.81
C PRO A 45 5.17 4.29 9.25
N ASP A 46 3.86 4.17 9.45
CA ASP A 46 3.17 4.35 10.74
C ASP A 46 3.28 3.14 11.68
N MET A 47 3.75 1.98 11.19
CA MET A 47 3.88 0.74 11.96
C MET A 47 5.29 0.17 11.78
N ASP A 48 5.81 -0.60 12.71
CA ASP A 48 7.08 -1.32 12.53
C ASP A 48 6.89 -2.56 11.65
N LEU A 49 6.39 -2.39 10.43
CA LEU A 49 6.00 -3.47 9.54
C LEU A 49 6.51 -3.23 8.12
N SER A 50 6.97 -4.32 7.50
CA SER A 50 7.35 -4.42 6.10
C SER A 50 6.72 -5.68 5.49
N TYR A 51 6.39 -5.60 4.21
CA TYR A 51 5.94 -6.72 3.38
C TYR A 51 6.92 -6.93 2.23
N GLY A 52 7.14 -8.18 1.85
CA GLY A 52 7.92 -8.49 0.67
C GLY A 52 7.86 -9.96 0.27
N THR A 53 8.78 -10.36 -0.59
CA THR A 53 8.97 -11.75 -1.02
C THR A 53 10.14 -12.39 -0.28
N GLY A 54 9.92 -13.56 0.32
CA GLY A 54 10.92 -14.34 1.02
C GLY A 54 11.81 -15.17 0.11
N PRO A 55 12.84 -15.85 0.66
CA PRO A 55 13.79 -16.64 -0.12
C PRO A 55 13.17 -17.80 -0.91
N ASP A 56 12.02 -18.30 -0.46
CA ASP A 56 11.24 -19.37 -1.09
C ASP A 56 10.24 -18.85 -2.15
N GLY A 57 10.22 -17.54 -2.41
CA GLY A 57 9.26 -16.90 -3.29
C GLY A 57 7.88 -16.68 -2.65
N GLY A 58 7.71 -17.04 -1.38
CA GLY A 58 6.49 -16.79 -0.61
C GLY A 58 6.39 -15.34 -0.13
N THR A 59 5.19 -14.91 0.25
CA THR A 59 4.98 -13.64 0.92
C THR A 59 5.51 -13.69 2.36
N ILE A 60 6.24 -12.66 2.78
CA ILE A 60 6.70 -12.51 4.17
C ILE A 60 6.34 -11.15 4.74
N PHE A 61 6.15 -11.11 6.06
CA PHE A 61 6.04 -9.90 6.86
C PHE A 61 7.19 -9.85 7.86
N THR A 62 7.82 -8.68 7.98
CA THR A 62 8.93 -8.46 8.92
C THR A 62 8.75 -7.15 9.64
N ARG A 63 9.46 -6.98 10.76
CA ARG A 63 9.76 -5.65 11.29
C ARG A 63 10.71 -4.92 10.35
N LYS A 64 10.90 -3.61 10.58
CA LYS A 64 11.80 -2.77 9.77
C LYS A 64 13.27 -3.17 9.89
N ASP A 65 13.65 -3.88 10.96
CA ASP A 65 15.00 -4.43 11.17
C ASP A 65 15.21 -5.80 10.49
N GLY A 66 14.18 -6.35 9.84
CA GLY A 66 14.22 -7.64 9.16
C GLY A 66 13.87 -8.85 10.04
N THR A 67 13.60 -8.65 11.34
CA THR A 67 13.08 -9.75 12.18
C THR A 67 11.68 -10.17 11.72
N PRO A 68 11.37 -11.48 11.67
CA PRO A 68 10.03 -11.94 11.32
C PRO A 68 8.97 -11.33 12.25
N TYR A 69 7.83 -10.94 11.68
CA TYR A 69 6.69 -10.42 12.43
C TYR A 69 5.82 -11.55 13.00
#